data_AF-A0AAD0F4L6-F1
#
_entry.id   AF-A0AAD0F4L6-F1
#
_cell.length_a   1.000
_cell.length_b   1.000
_cell.length_c   1.000
_cell.angle_alpha   90.00
_cell.angle_beta   90.00
_cell.angle_gamma   90.00
#
_symmetry.space_group_name_H-M   'P 1'
#
loop_
_entity.id
_entity.type
_entity.pdbx_description
1 polymer ?
#
loop_
_entity_poly.entity_id
_entity_poly.type
_entity_poly.pdbx_seq_one_letter_code
_entity_poly.pdbx_strand_id
1 'polypeptide(L)' 'MAYIDKIIGEKLIEKMYKLVKESIKSTDKLIEENNIAGYNTSYLRGVKKCEIDLMKTFIREIRELEEE' A
#
# COMPACT_ATOMS: atom_id res chain seq x y z
N MET A 1 -15.75 -4.72 21.35
CA MET A 1 -15.32 -4.45 19.97
C MET A 1 -14.72 -3.06 19.90
N ALA A 2 -13.72 -2.85 19.04
CA ALA A 2 -13.05 -1.56 18.92
C ALA A 2 -13.68 -0.79 17.76
N TYR A 3 -14.56 0.16 18.08
CA TYR A 3 -15.18 1.03 17.07
C TYR A 3 -14.21 2.12 16.61
N ILE A 4 -14.14 2.36 15.29
CA ILE A 4 -13.43 3.50 14.72
C ILE A 4 -14.45 4.51 14.19
N ASP A 5 -14.31 5.77 14.62
CA ASP A 5 -15.08 6.87 14.04
C ASP A 5 -14.78 7.03 12.55
N LYS A 6 -15.83 7.18 11.73
CA LYS A 6 -15.74 7.28 10.28
C LYS A 6 -14.76 8.37 9.79
N ILE A 7 -14.65 9.50 10.48
CA ILE A 7 -13.69 10.56 10.11
C ILE A 7 -12.26 10.10 10.33
N ILE A 8 -12.02 9.30 11.39
CA ILE A 8 -10.71 8.72 11.66
C ILE A 8 -10.38 7.65 10.61
N GLY A 9 -11.34 6.77 10.28
CA GLY A 9 -11.15 5.74 9.26
C GLY A 9 -10.82 6.33 7.88
N GLU A 10 -11.55 7.34 7.42
CA GLU A 10 -11.25 8.04 6.16
C GLU A 10 -9.83 8.64 6.16
N LYS A 11 -9.42 9.30 7.26
CA LYS A 11 -8.07 9.88 7.38
C LYS A 11 -6.97 8.82 7.37
N LEU A 12 -7.22 7.65 7.95
CA LEU A 12 -6.28 6.53 7.90
C LEU A 12 -6.13 6.00 6.47
N ILE A 13 -7.26 5.78 5.79
CA ILE A 13 -7.28 5.33 4.39
C ILE A 13 -6.54 6.32 3.49
N GLU A 14 -6.80 7.62 3.62
CA GLU A 14 -6.10 8.67 2.85
C GLU A 14 -4.58 8.61 3.05
N LYS A 15 -4.12 8.52 4.30
CA LYS A 15 -2.70 8.41 4.63
C LYS A 15 -2.08 7.15 4.05
N MET A 16 -2.76 6.01 4.11
CA MET A 16 -2.29 4.76 3.52
C MET A 16 -2.10 4.90 2.00
N TYR A 17 -3.08 5.45 1.29
CA TYR A 17 -2.97 5.69 -0.15
C TYR A 17 -1.77 6.56 -0.49
N LYS A 18 -1.53 7.63 0.27
CA LYS A 18 -0.39 8.52 0.04
C LYS A 18 0.95 7.80 0.22
N LEU A 19 1.11 7.09 1.34
CA LEU A 19 2.35 6.38 1.66
C LEU A 19 2.64 5.26 0.65
N VAL A 20 1.64 4.44 0.33
CA VAL A 20 1.79 3.33 -0.62
C VAL A 20 2.10 3.86 -2.02
N LYS A 21 1.46 4.96 -2.44
CA LYS A 21 1.76 5.61 -3.73
C LYS A 21 3.21 6.10 -3.81
N GLU A 22 3.72 6.71 -2.74
CA GLU A 22 5.11 7.16 -2.66
C GLU A 22 6.10 5.97 -2.70
N SER A 23 5.81 4.89 -1.96
CA SER A 23 6.62 3.67 -1.96
C SER A 23 6.67 2.99 -3.33
N ILE A 24 5.50 2.85 -3.99
CA ILE A 24 5.39 2.27 -5.33
C ILE A 24 6.21 3.07 -6.34
N LYS A 25 6.16 4.41 -6.27
CA LYS A 25 6.94 5.28 -7.17
C LYS A 25 8.44 5.07 -6.98
N SER A 26 8.90 4.91 -5.74
CA SER A 26 10.29 4.58 -5.43
C SER A 26 10.68 3.21 -6.00
N THR A 27 9.82 2.20 -5.78
CA THR A 27 10.03 0.83 -6.27
C THR A 27 10.04 0.77 -7.80
N ASP A 28 9.19 1.53 -8.48
CA ASP A 28 9.18 1.61 -9.95
C ASP A 28 10.50 2.18 -10.50
N LYS A 29 11.04 3.21 -9.86
CA LYS A 29 12.36 3.76 -10.21
C LYS A 29 13.47 2.73 -10.01
N LEU A 30 13.47 2.00 -8.90
CA LEU A 30 14.43 0.92 -8.65
C LEU A 30 14.31 -0.20 -9.69
N ILE A 31 13.09 -0.57 -10.10
CA ILE A 31 12.85 -1.56 -11.16
C ILE A 31 13.44 -1.05 -12.48
N GLU A 32 13.22 0.21 -12.84
CA GLU A 32 13.78 0.82 -14.05
C GLU A 32 15.31 0.76 -14.06
N GLU A 33 15.96 1.24 -13.00
CA GLU A 33 17.43 1.24 -12.86
C GLU A 33 18.01 -0.18 -12.94
N ASN A 34 17.38 -1.16 -12.27
CA ASN A 34 17.84 -2.54 -12.28
C ASN A 34 17.62 -3.22 -13.63
N ASN A 35 16.53 -2.93 -14.34
CA ASN A 35 16.33 -3.45 -15.69
C ASN A 35 17.40 -2.92 -16.66
N ILE A 36 17.77 -1.64 -16.56
CA ILE A 36 18.85 -1.04 -17.36
C ILE A 36 20.19 -1.72 -17.07
N ALA A 37 20.47 -2.01 -15.80
CA ALA A 37 21.70 -2.69 -15.38
C ALA A 37 21.70 -4.22 -15.64
N GLY A 38 20.59 -4.81 -16.12
CA GLY A 38 20.48 -6.24 -16.40
C GLY A 38 20.24 -7.13 -15.17
N TYR A 39 19.84 -6.55 -14.04
CA TYR A 39 19.52 -7.29 -12.82
C TYR A 39 18.09 -7.84 -12.80
N ASN A 40 17.86 -8.91 -12.02
CA ASN A 40 16.54 -9.49 -11.82
C ASN A 40 15.65 -8.61 -10.93
N THR A 41 14.51 -8.17 -11.46
CA THR A 41 13.54 -7.29 -10.77
C THR A 41 12.30 -8.01 -10.23
N SER A 42 12.25 -9.34 -10.27
CA SER A 42 11.09 -10.14 -9.84
C SER A 42 10.71 -9.90 -8.38
N TYR A 43 11.72 -9.78 -7.50
CA TYR A 43 11.51 -9.48 -6.09
C TYR A 43 10.83 -8.12 -5.89
N LEU A 44 11.33 -7.06 -6.55
CA LEU A 44 10.76 -5.71 -6.44
C LEU A 44 9.31 -5.65 -6.96
N ARG A 45 9.00 -6.36 -8.04
CA ARG A 45 7.62 -6.51 -8.53
C ARG A 45 6.73 -7.21 -7.50
N GLY A 46 7.24 -8.22 -6.82
CA GLY A 46 6.57 -8.90 -5.72
C GLY A 46 6.28 -7.97 -4.54
N VAL A 47 7.28 -7.17 -4.13
CA VAL A 47 7.13 -6.15 -3.06
C VAL A 47 6.02 -5.16 -3.42
N LYS A 48 6.07 -4.57 -4.62
CA LYS A 48 5.04 -3.64 -5.11
C LYS A 48 3.63 -4.24 -5.07
N LYS A 49 3.47 -5.50 -5.47
CA LYS A 49 2.17 -6.20 -5.40
C LYS A 49 1.72 -6.37 -3.94
N CYS A 50 2.61 -6.82 -3.07
CA CYS A 50 2.33 -7.05 -1.65
C CYS A 50 1.85 -5.77 -0.95
N GLU A 51 2.52 -4.64 -1.19
CA GLU A 51 2.12 -3.34 -0.61
C GLU A 51 0.68 -2.95 -0.99
N ILE A 52 0.30 -3.15 -2.25
CA ILE A 52 -1.06 -2.86 -2.74
C ILE A 52 -2.09 -3.79 -2.09
N ASP A 53 -1.77 -5.09 -1.99
CA ASP A 53 -2.69 -6.09 -1.44
C ASP A 53 -2.88 -5.90 0.08
N LEU A 54 -1.82 -5.55 0.81
CA LEU A 54 -1.90 -5.21 2.24
C LEU A 54 -2.71 -3.93 2.47
N MET A 55 -2.48 -2.89 1.66
CA MET A 55 -3.28 -1.66 1.74
C MET A 55 -4.78 -1.93 1.59
N LYS A 56 -5.17 -2.73 0.60
CA LYS A 56 -6.57 -3.12 0.40
C LYS A 56 -7.14 -3.89 1.60
N THR A 57 -6.32 -4.76 2.19
CA THR A 57 -6.70 -5.54 3.38
C THR A 57 -6.98 -4.62 4.57
N PHE A 58 -6.08 -3.68 4.85
CA PHE A 58 -6.27 -2.71 5.94
C PHE A 58 -7.46 -1.78 5.70
N ILE A 59 -7.70 -1.35 4.45
CA ILE A 59 -8.89 -0.55 4.13
C ILE A 59 -10.16 -1.33 4.47
N ARG A 60 -10.23 -2.62 4.14
CA ARG A 60 -11.38 -3.46 4.48
C ARG A 60 -11.56 -3.59 6.00
N GLU A 61 -10.49 -3.87 6.74
CA GLU A 61 -10.55 -3.95 8.20
C GLU A 61 -11.02 -2.63 8.83
N ILE A 62 -10.56 -1.48 8.33
CA ILE A 62 -11.05 -0.18 8.80
C ILE A 62 -12.56 -0.03 8.58
N ARG A 63 -13.08 -0.43 7.41
CA ARG A 63 -14.52 -0.35 7.13
C ARG A 63 -15.34 -1.29 8.02
N GLU A 64 -14.83 -2.49 8.28
CA GLU A 64 -15.47 -3.44 9.20
C GLU A 64 -15.58 -2.82 10.61
N LEU A 65 -14.53 -2.17 11.12
CA LEU A 65 -14.54 -1.50 12.44
C LEU A 65 -15.39 -0.21 12.49
N GLU A 66 -15.75 0.39 11.35
CA GLU A 66 -16.69 1.51 11.26
C GLU A 66 -18.16 1.06 11.35
N GLU A 67 -18.45 -0.20 11.00
CA GLU A 67 -19.79 -0.80 10.96
C GLU A 67 -20.16 -1.59 12.22
N GLU A 68 -19.21 -1.75 13.17
CA GLU A 68 -19.39 -2.37 14.50
C GLU A 68 -20.06 -1.47 15.54
#